data_AF-A0AAD8HNY3-F1
#
_entry.id   AF-A0AAD8HNY3-F1
#
_cell.length_a   1.000
_cell.length_b   1.000
_cell.length_c   1.000
_cell.angle_alpha   90.00
_cell.angle_beta   90.00
_cell.angle_gamma   90.00
#
_symmetry.space_group_name_H-M   'P 1'
#
loop_
_entity.id
_entity.type
_entity.pdbx_description
1 polymer ?
#
loop_
_entity_poly.entity_id
_entity_poly.type
_entity_poly.pdbx_seq_one_letter_code
_entity_poly.pdbx_strand_id
1 'polypeptide(L)'
;MNNIVSQEDKKGGAAYPQRLIDGFNKALEDTELKDLELYGHPYSWERGRDTDSWIEIRLDRALDSDGNGIATKLKFNLSHQWTEVWGSCNGLILVEGKDKCKSENLFVLNPTTLEFNKIPRVPESIYWYVYGFGYDFSCDDYAIVAVSCHFSKRGPVYVYMLKTNY
;
A
#
# COMPACT_ATOMS: atom_id res chain seq x y z
N MET A 1 13.07 -2.26 6.93
CA MET A 1 13.25 -0.81 7.19
C MET A 1 13.67 -0.18 5.87
N ASN A 2 12.95 0.83 5.38
CA ASN A 2 13.17 1.41 4.05
C ASN A 2 14.16 2.58 4.13
N ASN A 3 15.12 2.68 3.21
CA ASN A 3 16.22 3.68 3.22
C ASN A 3 16.42 4.31 1.83
N ILE A 4 17.23 5.37 1.75
CA ILE A 4 17.58 6.05 0.49
C ILE A 4 18.91 5.53 -0.08
N VAL A 5 19.13 5.67 -1.39
CA VAL A 5 20.34 5.18 -2.10
C VAL A 5 21.34 6.30 -2.42
N SER A 6 20.90 7.57 -2.36
CA SER A 6 21.70 8.77 -2.61
C SER A 6 21.22 9.93 -1.73
N GLN A 7 22.07 10.93 -1.51
CA GLN A 7 21.65 12.19 -0.88
C GLN A 7 20.59 12.93 -1.71
N GLU A 8 20.56 12.73 -3.03
CA GLU A 8 19.60 13.37 -3.95
C GLU A 8 18.16 12.88 -3.73
N ASP A 9 18.00 11.70 -3.13
CA ASP A 9 16.71 11.14 -2.74
C ASP A 9 16.09 11.84 -1.53
N LYS A 10 16.81 12.79 -0.94
CA LYS A 10 16.31 13.65 0.12
C LYS A 10 16.49 15.11 -0.26
N LYS A 11 15.37 15.83 -0.29
CA LYS A 11 15.36 17.29 -0.41
C LYS A 11 15.05 17.92 0.94
N GLY A 12 15.77 19.00 1.27
CA GLY A 12 15.55 19.77 2.50
C GLY A 12 16.06 19.10 3.78
N GLY A 13 16.23 19.91 4.82
CA GLY A 13 16.73 19.47 6.12
C GLY A 13 18.21 19.06 6.13
N ALA A 14 18.62 18.35 7.19
CA ALA A 14 19.99 17.86 7.33
C ALA A 14 20.29 16.70 6.37
N ALA A 15 21.55 16.56 5.96
CA ALA A 15 22.02 15.43 5.14
C ALA A 15 21.62 14.08 5.76
N TYR A 16 21.31 13.10 4.92
CA TYR A 16 20.99 11.77 5.40
C TYR A 16 22.28 11.08 5.88
N PRO A 17 22.26 10.26 6.96
CA PRO A 17 23.47 9.62 7.45
C PRO A 17 24.11 8.69 6.40
N GLN A 18 25.35 8.95 6.00
CA GLN A 18 26.04 8.21 4.93
C GLN A 18 26.08 6.70 5.18
N ARG A 19 26.32 6.28 6.43
CA ARG A 19 26.32 4.85 6.83
C ARG A 19 25.03 4.09 6.48
N LEU A 20 23.88 4.77 6.47
CA LEU A 20 22.60 4.14 6.15
C LEU A 20 22.43 3.97 4.64
N ILE A 21 22.94 4.94 3.87
CA ILE A 21 23.01 4.87 2.40
C ILE A 21 23.93 3.72 2.00
N ASP A 22 25.14 3.68 2.55
CA ASP A 22 26.15 2.67 2.23
C ASP A 22 25.63 1.26 2.56
N GLY A 23 25.01 1.08 3.73
CA GLY A 23 24.45 -0.20 4.14
C GLY A 23 23.28 -0.66 3.26
N PHE A 24 22.44 0.27 2.80
CA PHE A 24 21.32 -0.07 1.91
C PHE A 24 21.80 -0.38 0.49
N ASN A 25 22.74 0.40 -0.06
CA ASN A 25 23.37 0.11 -1.34
C ASN A 25 24.08 -1.24 -1.32
N LYS A 26 24.75 -1.58 -0.21
CA LYS A 26 25.37 -2.89 -0.06
C LYS A 26 24.37 -4.04 -0.14
N ALA A 27 23.21 -3.88 0.49
CA ALA A 27 22.12 -4.88 0.39
C ALA A 27 21.58 -4.99 -1.04
N LEU A 28 21.46 -3.89 -1.77
CA LEU A 28 21.04 -3.91 -3.19
C LEU A 28 22.06 -4.66 -4.06
N GLU A 29 23.34 -4.37 -3.90
CA GLU A 29 24.45 -5.06 -4.60
C GLU A 29 24.41 -6.57 -4.33
N ASP A 30 24.25 -6.98 -3.07
CA ASP A 30 24.24 -8.40 -2.67
C ASP A 30 23.02 -9.14 -3.24
N THR A 31 21.94 -8.43 -3.59
CA THR A 31 20.73 -8.99 -4.21
C THR A 31 20.70 -8.89 -5.74
N GLU A 32 21.71 -8.26 -6.35
CA GLU A 32 21.77 -7.94 -7.79
C GLU A 32 20.56 -7.10 -8.29
N LEU A 33 19.83 -6.46 -7.38
CA LEU A 33 18.66 -5.64 -7.70
C LEU A 33 19.07 -4.24 -8.15
N LYS A 34 18.43 -3.75 -9.20
CA LYS A 34 18.63 -2.41 -9.79
C LYS A 34 17.38 -1.57 -9.63
N ASP A 35 17.56 -0.27 -9.39
CA ASP A 35 16.47 0.70 -9.31
C ASP A 35 15.86 0.94 -10.68
N LEU A 36 14.55 0.70 -10.81
CA LEU A 36 13.77 1.05 -11.98
C LEU A 36 13.36 2.52 -11.86
N GLU A 37 13.71 3.31 -12.89
CA GLU A 37 13.37 4.72 -12.92
C GLU A 37 11.84 4.91 -13.01
N LEU A 38 11.27 5.53 -11.99
CA LEU A 38 9.86 5.93 -11.99
C LEU A 38 9.73 7.29 -12.69
N TYR A 39 8.97 7.32 -13.78
CA TYR A 39 8.64 8.59 -14.44
C TYR A 39 7.69 9.43 -13.57
N GLY A 40 8.04 10.69 -13.37
CA GLY A 40 7.22 11.66 -12.63
C GLY A 40 7.85 12.09 -11.32
N HIS A 41 7.03 12.37 -10.30
CA HIS A 41 7.49 12.81 -8.99
C HIS A 41 7.89 11.59 -8.13
N PRO A 42 9.19 11.38 -7.82
CA PRO A 42 9.64 10.12 -7.29
C PRO A 42 9.64 10.06 -5.75
N TYR A 43 9.31 11.15 -5.05
CA TYR A 43 9.31 11.20 -3.58
C TYR A 43 7.97 10.68 -3.03
N SER A 44 8.04 9.74 -2.08
CA SER A 44 6.88 9.08 -1.50
C SER A 44 6.60 9.47 -0.05
N TRP A 45 7.50 10.23 0.57
CA TRP A 45 7.30 10.82 1.89
C TRP A 45 7.64 12.31 1.87
N GLU A 46 6.89 13.10 2.64
CA GLU A 46 7.11 14.54 2.78
C GLU A 46 6.73 15.06 4.17
N ARG A 47 7.31 16.22 4.52
CA ARG A 47 6.94 16.98 5.73
C ARG A 47 7.06 18.47 5.47
N GLY A 48 6.06 19.23 5.92
CA GLY A 48 6.09 20.70 5.83
C GLY A 48 5.92 21.22 4.40
N ARG A 49 5.05 20.56 3.61
CA ARG A 49 4.69 20.99 2.27
C ARG A 49 4.32 22.48 2.27
N ASP A 50 4.75 23.19 1.23
CA ASP A 50 4.52 24.63 1.02
C ASP A 50 5.13 25.54 2.10
N THR A 51 6.20 25.09 2.76
CA THR A 51 6.96 25.91 3.72
C THR A 51 8.44 25.96 3.35
N ASP A 52 9.17 26.95 3.90
CA ASP A 52 10.64 27.04 3.76
C ASP A 52 11.38 25.84 4.35
N SER A 53 10.69 25.01 5.16
CA SER A 53 11.22 23.80 5.78
C SER A 53 10.68 22.52 5.15
N TRP A 54 10.21 22.58 3.89
CA TRP A 54 9.71 21.41 3.18
C TRP A 54 10.83 20.38 2.98
N ILE A 55 10.55 19.14 3.41
CA ILE A 55 11.42 17.98 3.25
C ILE A 55 10.67 16.93 2.44
N GLU A 56 11.36 16.34 1.46
CA GLU A 56 10.85 15.23 0.65
C GLU A 56 11.86 14.08 0.65
N ILE A 57 11.37 12.84 0.71
CA ILE A 57 12.20 11.63 0.74
C ILE A 57 11.62 10.57 -0.22
N ARG A 58 12.48 10.01 -1.09
CA ARG A 58 12.15 8.85 -1.93
C ARG A 58 12.39 7.56 -1.13
N LEU A 59 11.35 7.10 -0.44
CA LEU A 59 11.39 5.85 0.32
C LEU A 59 11.02 4.66 -0.56
N ASP A 60 10.02 4.78 -1.44
CA ASP A 60 9.55 3.64 -2.24
C ASP A 60 10.26 3.57 -3.59
N ARG A 61 10.79 2.39 -3.93
CA ARG A 61 11.48 2.10 -5.19
C ARG A 61 10.95 0.82 -5.81
N ALA A 62 10.85 0.82 -7.13
CA ALA A 62 10.68 -0.40 -7.88
C ALA A 62 12.07 -0.96 -8.18
N LEU A 63 12.34 -2.20 -7.79
CA LEU A 63 13.64 -2.85 -7.97
C LEU A 63 13.47 -4.08 -8.86
N ASP A 64 14.45 -4.33 -9.73
CA ASP A 64 14.44 -5.45 -10.67
C ASP A 64 15.87 -5.97 -10.89
N SER A 65 16.06 -7.28 -11.04
CA SER A 65 17.39 -7.89 -11.22
C SER A 65 17.94 -7.66 -12.64
N ASP A 66 17.07 -7.75 -13.64
CA ASP A 66 17.51 -7.95 -15.03
C ASP A 66 17.29 -6.72 -15.91
N GLY A 67 16.70 -5.64 -15.39
CA GLY A 67 16.31 -4.45 -16.17
C GLY A 67 15.24 -4.75 -17.24
N ASN A 68 14.67 -5.96 -17.19
CA ASN A 68 13.63 -6.47 -18.06
C ASN A 68 12.30 -6.56 -17.32
N GLY A 69 12.14 -5.82 -16.21
CA GLY A 69 10.93 -5.71 -15.44
C GLY A 69 9.75 -5.32 -16.34
N ILE A 70 9.08 -6.33 -16.88
CA ILE A 70 7.86 -6.13 -17.65
C ILE A 70 6.78 -5.95 -16.60
N ALA A 71 6.19 -4.75 -16.55
CA ALA A 71 4.91 -4.53 -15.91
C ALA A 71 3.86 -5.38 -16.64
N THR A 72 3.78 -6.64 -16.26
CA THR A 72 2.83 -7.58 -16.82
C THR A 72 1.52 -7.30 -16.12
N LYS A 73 0.53 -6.81 -16.88
CA LYS A 73 -0.85 -6.81 -16.40
C LYS A 73 -1.18 -8.25 -16.03
N LEU A 74 -1.24 -8.54 -14.73
CA LEU A 74 -1.72 -9.82 -14.24
C LEU A 74 -3.13 -10.00 -14.80
N LYS A 75 -3.25 -10.92 -15.77
CA LYS A 75 -4.53 -11.31 -16.34
C LYS A 75 -5.19 -12.25 -15.35
N PHE A 76 -5.66 -11.67 -14.26
CA PHE A 76 -6.63 -12.33 -13.41
C PHE A 76 -7.81 -12.71 -14.31
N ASN A 77 -8.05 -13.99 -14.54
CA ASN A 77 -9.27 -14.46 -15.21
C ASN A 77 -10.48 -14.33 -14.26
N LEU A 78 -10.57 -13.19 -13.58
CA LEU A 78 -11.60 -12.80 -12.63
C LEU A 78 -12.69 -11.98 -13.34
N SER A 79 -12.84 -12.21 -14.66
CA SER A 79 -13.68 -11.40 -15.53
C SER A 79 -15.05 -11.22 -14.86
N HIS A 80 -15.34 -9.96 -14.50
CA HIS A 80 -16.60 -9.50 -13.92
C HIS A 80 -16.82 -9.65 -12.40
N GLN A 81 -15.84 -10.04 -11.58
CA GLN A 81 -16.10 -10.22 -10.14
C GLN A 81 -15.78 -9.01 -9.24
N TRP A 82 -14.97 -8.03 -9.67
CA TRP A 82 -14.49 -6.94 -8.79
C TRP A 82 -14.84 -5.55 -9.33
N THR A 83 -15.12 -4.61 -8.43
CA THR A 83 -15.48 -3.21 -8.72
C THR A 83 -14.34 -2.24 -8.42
N GLU A 84 -13.66 -2.42 -7.29
CA GLU A 84 -12.71 -1.42 -6.78
C GLU A 84 -11.57 -2.05 -5.97
N VAL A 85 -10.40 -1.41 -5.99
CA VAL A 85 -9.25 -1.71 -5.13
C VAL A 85 -9.20 -0.64 -4.04
N TRP A 86 -9.30 -1.04 -2.78
CA TRP A 86 -9.34 -0.12 -1.64
C TRP A 86 -7.97 0.12 -1.01
N GLY A 87 -7.01 -0.78 -1.23
CA GLY A 87 -5.65 -0.62 -0.72
C GLY A 87 -4.82 -1.89 -0.88
N SER A 88 -3.52 -1.77 -0.61
CA SER A 88 -2.58 -2.88 -0.62
C SER A 88 -1.65 -2.82 0.58
N CYS A 89 -1.31 -3.97 1.16
CA CYS A 89 -0.42 -4.07 2.30
C CYS A 89 0.33 -5.41 2.26
N ASN A 90 1.66 -5.39 2.38
CA ASN A 90 2.52 -6.59 2.44
C ASN A 90 2.23 -7.63 1.32
N GLY A 91 2.04 -7.15 0.09
CA GLY A 91 1.76 -8.02 -1.06
C GLY A 91 0.30 -8.49 -1.18
N LEU A 92 -0.56 -8.20 -0.20
CA LEU A 92 -2.00 -8.45 -0.27
C LEU A 92 -2.76 -7.21 -0.73
N ILE A 93 -3.93 -7.42 -1.35
CA ILE A 93 -4.78 -6.36 -1.90
C ILE A 93 -6.19 -6.49 -1.34
N LEU A 94 -6.74 -5.41 -0.81
CA LEU A 94 -8.15 -5.31 -0.43
C LEU A 94 -8.98 -4.90 -1.66
N VAL A 95 -9.95 -5.73 -2.02
CA VAL A 95 -10.80 -5.56 -3.20
C VAL A 95 -12.29 -5.68 -2.87
N GLU A 96 -13.13 -4.98 -3.62
CA GLU A 96 -14.59 -5.07 -3.54
C GLU A 96 -15.17 -5.85 -4.71
N GLY A 97 -16.08 -6.77 -4.41
CA GLY A 97 -16.78 -7.62 -5.36
C GLY A 97 -18.03 -6.98 -5.96
N LYS A 98 -18.36 -7.33 -7.21
CA LYS A 98 -19.38 -6.70 -8.06
C LYS A 98 -20.84 -7.04 -7.73
N ASP A 99 -21.10 -7.91 -6.76
CA ASP A 99 -22.47 -8.34 -6.46
C ASP A 99 -23.30 -7.19 -5.85
N LYS A 100 -24.16 -6.61 -6.71
CA LYS A 100 -25.01 -5.44 -6.46
C LYS A 100 -26.06 -5.66 -5.37
N CYS A 101 -26.29 -6.90 -4.94
CA CYS A 101 -27.31 -7.22 -3.95
C CYS A 101 -26.81 -7.08 -2.50
N LYS A 102 -25.49 -6.90 -2.29
CA LYS A 102 -24.89 -6.69 -0.97
C LYS A 102 -23.81 -5.63 -1.07
N SER A 103 -24.02 -4.50 -0.39
CA SER A 103 -23.14 -3.31 -0.39
C SER A 103 -21.70 -3.55 0.10
N GLU A 104 -21.31 -4.77 0.47
CA GLU A 104 -20.11 -5.04 1.28
C GLU A 104 -19.54 -6.42 0.97
N ASN A 105 -19.18 -6.65 -0.29
CA ASN A 105 -18.48 -7.85 -0.71
C ASN A 105 -16.97 -7.58 -0.73
N LEU A 106 -16.37 -7.42 0.45
CA LEU A 106 -14.92 -7.19 0.57
C LEU A 106 -14.13 -8.49 0.67
N PHE A 107 -12.97 -8.50 0.03
CA PHE A 107 -12.06 -9.63 0.02
C PHE A 107 -10.61 -9.16 0.06
N VAL A 108 -9.76 -9.98 0.69
CA VAL A 108 -8.31 -9.82 0.62
C VAL A 108 -7.77 -10.84 -0.36
N LEU A 109 -7.06 -10.35 -1.37
CA LEU A 109 -6.48 -11.12 -2.46
C LEU A 109 -4.97 -11.19 -2.31
N ASN A 110 -4.41 -12.40 -2.44
CA ASN A 110 -3.00 -12.59 -2.74
C ASN A 110 -2.83 -12.66 -4.27
N PRO A 111 -2.27 -11.62 -4.92
CA PRO A 111 -2.14 -11.57 -6.36
C PRO A 111 -1.12 -12.58 -6.91
N THR A 112 -0.22 -13.09 -6.08
CA THR A 112 0.82 -14.06 -6.45
C THR A 112 0.27 -15.49 -6.43
N THR A 113 -0.53 -15.84 -5.42
CA THR A 113 -1.13 -17.18 -5.30
C THR A 113 -2.52 -17.27 -5.92
N LEU A 114 -3.15 -16.13 -6.24
CA LEU A 114 -4.55 -16.00 -6.69
C LEU A 114 -5.59 -16.44 -5.65
N GLU A 115 -5.17 -16.64 -4.41
CA GLU A 115 -6.06 -16.96 -3.30
C GLU A 115 -6.74 -15.70 -2.77
N PHE A 116 -8.01 -15.82 -2.42
CA PHE A 116 -8.78 -14.73 -1.84
C PHE A 116 -9.62 -15.20 -0.67
N ASN A 117 -9.69 -14.36 0.36
CA ASN A 117 -10.50 -14.60 1.54
C ASN A 117 -11.54 -13.49 1.72
N LYS A 118 -12.78 -13.90 1.95
CA LYS A 118 -13.88 -12.96 2.18
C LYS A 118 -13.76 -12.36 3.57
N ILE A 119 -13.94 -11.05 3.66
CA ILE A 119 -13.89 -10.32 4.92
C ILE A 119 -15.23 -10.43 5.66
N PRO A 120 -15.23 -10.45 7.01
CA PRO A 120 -16.46 -10.39 7.79
C PRO A 120 -17.35 -9.23 7.36
N ARG A 121 -18.67 -9.46 7.43
CA ARG A 121 -19.64 -8.45 7.03
C ARG A 121 -19.52 -7.21 7.93
N VAL A 122 -19.42 -6.04 7.30
CA VAL A 122 -19.45 -4.75 7.99
C VAL A 122 -20.91 -4.52 8.47
N PRO A 123 -21.16 -3.81 9.57
CA PRO A 123 -22.51 -3.42 9.95
C PRO A 123 -23.18 -2.64 8.82
N GLU A 124 -24.44 -2.94 8.55
CA GLU A 124 -25.19 -2.19 7.53
C GLU A 124 -25.25 -0.71 7.91
N SER A 125 -24.94 0.14 6.93
CA SER A 125 -25.01 1.59 7.04
C SER A 125 -25.84 2.16 5.91
N ILE A 126 -26.65 3.17 6.21
CA ILE A 126 -27.38 3.96 5.20
C ILE A 126 -26.46 4.87 4.37
N TYR A 127 -25.18 4.92 4.74
CA TYR A 127 -24.13 5.70 4.11
C TYR A 127 -23.06 4.80 3.51
N TRP A 128 -22.36 5.28 2.48
CA TRP A 128 -21.27 4.54 1.87
C TRP A 128 -20.05 4.50 2.80
N TYR A 129 -19.25 3.45 2.64
CA TYR A 129 -18.00 3.28 3.36
C TYR A 129 -16.81 3.68 2.49
N VAL A 130 -15.79 4.23 3.14
CA VAL A 130 -14.44 4.30 2.61
C VAL A 130 -13.59 3.34 3.43
N TYR A 131 -12.78 2.52 2.75
CA TYR A 131 -11.98 1.50 3.39
C TYR A 131 -10.49 1.83 3.34
N GLY A 132 -9.77 1.40 4.37
CA GLY A 132 -8.32 1.35 4.43
C GLY A 132 -7.85 -0.03 4.87
N PHE A 133 -6.68 -0.45 4.37
CA PHE A 133 -6.10 -1.76 4.65
C PHE A 133 -4.66 -1.60 5.10
N GLY A 134 -4.29 -2.25 6.21
CA GLY A 134 -2.96 -2.15 6.78
C GLY A 134 -2.62 -3.35 7.64
N TYR A 135 -1.35 -3.44 8.03
CA TYR A 135 -0.85 -4.47 8.93
C TYR A 135 -0.51 -3.82 10.27
N ASP A 136 -1.03 -4.38 11.35
CA ASP A 136 -0.76 -3.96 12.72
C ASP A 136 0.28 -4.88 13.35
N PHE A 137 1.52 -4.39 13.42
CA PHE A 137 2.64 -5.12 13.99
C PHE A 137 2.45 -5.45 15.49
N SER A 138 1.61 -4.71 16.22
CA SER A 138 1.43 -4.93 17.66
C SER A 138 0.66 -6.20 17.99
N CYS A 139 -0.17 -6.68 17.05
CA CYS A 139 -0.97 -7.88 17.18
C CYS A 139 -0.71 -8.93 16.08
N ASP A 140 0.28 -8.68 15.21
CA ASP A 140 0.69 -9.55 14.12
C ASP A 140 -0.48 -9.93 13.18
N ASP A 141 -1.30 -8.94 12.83
CA ASP A 141 -2.52 -9.16 12.06
C ASP A 141 -2.83 -7.99 11.14
N TYR A 142 -3.60 -8.27 10.10
CA TYR A 142 -4.09 -7.24 9.19
C TYR A 142 -5.35 -6.58 9.75
N ALA A 143 -5.38 -5.26 9.63
CA ALA A 143 -6.50 -4.42 9.99
C ALA A 143 -7.17 -3.85 8.75
N ILE A 144 -8.50 -3.88 8.74
CA ILE A 144 -9.32 -3.12 7.80
C ILE A 144 -10.06 -2.05 8.59
N VAL A 145 -9.90 -0.80 8.15
CA VAL A 145 -10.64 0.34 8.70
C VAL A 145 -11.78 0.67 7.74
N ALA A 146 -13.01 0.69 8.24
CA ALA A 146 -14.18 1.13 7.50
C ALA A 146 -14.72 2.42 8.11
N VAL A 147 -14.76 3.48 7.31
CA VAL A 147 -15.27 4.80 7.71
C VAL A 147 -16.59 5.06 7.02
N SER A 148 -17.67 5.17 7.78
CA SER A 148 -18.98 5.57 7.26
C SER A 148 -18.96 7.07 6.91
N CYS A 149 -19.16 7.40 5.64
CA CYS A 149 -19.04 8.76 5.13
C CYS A 149 -20.43 9.35 4.83
N HIS A 150 -20.80 10.42 5.55
CA HIS A 150 -21.99 11.23 5.25
C HIS A 150 -21.58 12.66 4.89
N PHE A 151 -22.27 13.29 3.94
CA PHE A 151 -21.96 14.64 3.43
C PHE A 151 -21.86 15.74 4.51
N SER A 152 -22.40 15.54 5.70
CA SER A 152 -22.47 16.58 6.75
C SER A 152 -22.08 16.14 8.16
N LYS A 153 -21.77 14.86 8.41
CA LYS A 153 -21.38 14.35 9.74
C LYS A 153 -20.35 13.23 9.62
N ARG A 154 -19.42 13.16 10.58
CA ARG A 154 -18.52 12.00 10.72
C ARG A 154 -19.35 10.81 11.20
N GLY A 155 -19.39 9.75 10.38
CA GLY A 155 -20.02 8.49 10.75
C GLY A 155 -19.14 7.67 11.70
N PRO A 156 -19.65 6.53 12.19
CA PRO A 156 -18.84 5.59 12.96
C PRO A 156 -17.66 5.07 12.15
N VAL A 157 -16.57 4.76 12.86
CA VAL A 157 -15.40 4.08 12.33
C VAL A 157 -15.37 2.68 12.92
N TYR A 158 -15.17 1.70 12.06
CA TYR A 158 -15.03 0.30 12.46
C TYR A 158 -13.62 -0.19 12.09
N VAL A 159 -13.06 -1.02 12.96
CA VAL A 159 -11.76 -1.68 12.73
C VAL A 159 -11.98 -3.18 12.83
N TYR A 160 -11.62 -3.89 11.76
CA TYR A 160 -11.71 -5.35 11.68
C TYR A 160 -10.32 -5.94 11.62
N MET A 161 -10.03 -6.80 12.57
CA MET A 161 -8.83 -7.62 12.58
C MET A 161 -9.13 -8.93 11.86
N LEU A 162 -8.29 -9.33 10.91
CA LEU A 162 -8.54 -10.52 10.09
C LEU A 162 -8.33 -11.83 10.86
N LYS A 163 -7.63 -11.77 11.98
CA LYS A 163 -7.24 -12.90 12.86
C LYS A 163 -6.68 -14.02 12.00
N THR A 164 -5.51 -13.74 11.45
CA THR A 164 -4.81 -14.55 10.46
C THR A 164 -4.81 -16.06 10.79
N ASN A 165 -5.53 -16.83 9.97
CA ASN A 165 -5.16 -18.20 9.57
C ASN A 165 -4.95 -18.18 8.04
N TYR A 166 -4.06 -17.30 7.56
CA TYR A 166 -3.65 -17.24 6.15
C TYR A 166 -2.35 -18.02 5.98
#